data_AF-A0A661GBJ9-F1
#
_entry.id   AF-A0A661GBJ9-F1
#
_cell.length_a   1.000
_cell.length_b   1.000
_cell.length_c   1.000
_cell.angle_alpha   90.00
_cell.angle_beta   90.00
_cell.angle_gamma   90.00
#
_symmetry.space_group_name_H-M   'P 1'
#
loop_
_entity.id
_entity.type
_entity.pdbx_description
1 polymer ?
#
loop_
_entity_poly.entity_id
_entity_poly.type
_entity_poly.pdbx_seq_one_letter_code
_entity_poly.pdbx_strand_id
1 'polypeptide(L)'
;MQQATLARGPAGLKAQPDPARPVQFVRRLSSTTYPRGDSPYPCSGIAVREADGLVLTLICGACGEQGLAGFQTTMRTSIMKHSKRPLTGLFGAVLLMVSGTLAAAETPILMTAPWAFTACEAWNESSVLSEELAASGWAANNKGRGHKVLQIYRTDCPDSPRVELHIAEKDGRAQCIYGGAVVSKELDDDVDYVMHAETERWQEMGAGEYGPMKAMFFQYLLFDGPYMEAMSNMGPFGAFLKLTGEVPGSVDACP
;
A
#
# COMPACT_ATOMS: atom_id res chain seq x y z
N MET A 1 64.76 17.88 -2.46
CA MET A 1 64.33 19.28 -2.44
C MET A 1 63.38 19.51 -3.61
N GLN A 2 62.09 19.60 -3.35
CA GLN A 2 61.15 20.56 -3.97
C GLN A 2 59.78 20.34 -3.35
N GLN A 3 59.33 21.36 -2.62
CA GLN A 3 58.04 21.45 -1.95
C GLN A 3 57.00 21.86 -3.00
N ALA A 4 55.84 21.21 -3.01
CA ALA A 4 54.69 21.64 -3.78
C ALA A 4 53.60 22.17 -2.83
N THR A 5 53.16 23.37 -3.16
CA THR A 5 52.43 24.34 -2.36
C THR A 5 50.94 24.02 -2.22
N LEU A 6 50.42 24.21 -1.01
CA LEU A 6 48.99 24.27 -0.64
C LEU A 6 48.27 25.40 -1.40
N ALA A 7 47.06 25.12 -1.93
CA ALA A 7 46.09 26.15 -2.27
C ALA A 7 44.70 25.77 -1.70
N ARG A 8 44.26 26.57 -0.72
CA ARG A 8 42.91 26.59 -0.14
C ARG A 8 41.94 27.25 -1.13
N GLY A 9 40.83 26.58 -1.44
CA GLY A 9 39.67 27.18 -2.14
C GLY A 9 38.72 27.87 -1.14
N PRO A 10 38.01 28.94 -1.56
CA PRO A 10 37.26 29.80 -0.65
C PRO A 10 35.89 29.23 -0.25
N ALA A 11 35.52 29.56 0.98
CA ALA A 11 34.21 29.36 1.58
C ALA A 11 33.17 30.37 1.07
N GLY A 12 31.93 29.93 0.96
CA GLY A 12 30.75 30.72 1.28
C GLY A 12 30.13 31.56 0.16
N LEU A 13 29.11 31.02 -0.51
CA LEU A 13 27.99 31.82 -1.01
C LEU A 13 26.72 31.40 -0.27
N LYS A 14 26.25 32.27 0.63
CA LYS A 14 24.91 32.18 1.22
C LYS A 14 23.91 32.72 0.20
N ALA A 15 22.96 31.90 -0.21
CA ALA A 15 21.83 32.32 -1.03
C ALA A 15 20.94 33.30 -0.25
N GLN A 16 20.66 34.45 -0.86
CA GLN A 16 19.78 35.49 -0.34
C GLN A 16 18.39 35.29 -0.96
N PRO A 17 17.30 35.21 -0.17
CA PRO A 17 15.96 34.94 -0.70
C PRO A 17 15.35 36.18 -1.40
N ASP A 18 14.71 35.90 -2.53
CA ASP A 18 13.95 36.79 -3.41
C ASP A 18 12.73 37.42 -2.70
N PRO A 19 12.58 38.76 -2.66
CA PRO A 19 11.49 39.45 -1.97
C PRO A 19 10.15 39.52 -2.74
N ALA A 20 9.97 38.85 -3.88
CA ALA A 20 8.79 39.04 -4.73
C ALA A 20 7.74 37.90 -4.76
N ARG A 21 7.72 36.97 -3.80
CA ARG A 21 6.63 35.97 -3.71
C ARG A 21 5.67 36.25 -2.56
N PRO A 22 4.35 36.34 -2.82
CA PRO A 22 3.35 36.42 -1.75
C PRO A 22 3.36 35.11 -0.95
N VAL A 23 3.67 35.24 0.34
CA VAL A 23 3.57 34.17 1.33
C VAL A 23 2.09 33.86 1.52
N GLN A 24 1.63 32.70 1.03
CA GLN A 24 0.34 32.17 1.45
C GLN A 24 0.47 31.68 2.89
N PHE A 25 -0.10 32.46 3.81
CA PHE A 25 -0.27 32.07 5.21
C PHE A 25 -1.29 30.93 5.30
N VAL A 26 -0.83 29.68 5.22
CA VAL A 26 -1.62 28.53 5.63
C VAL A 26 -1.56 28.45 7.15
N ARG A 27 -2.56 29.03 7.81
CA ARG A 27 -2.74 28.90 9.25
C ARG A 27 -3.16 27.45 9.53
N ARG A 28 -2.23 26.60 9.97
CA ARG A 28 -2.52 25.25 10.46
C ARG A 28 -3.41 25.39 11.71
N LEU A 29 -4.70 25.14 11.57
CA LEU A 29 -5.59 25.02 12.72
C LEU A 29 -5.18 23.76 13.48
N SER A 30 -4.92 23.93 14.78
CA SER A 30 -4.62 22.86 15.71
C SER A 30 -5.68 21.76 15.60
N SER A 31 -5.24 20.53 15.35
CA SER A 31 -6.09 19.34 15.37
C SER A 31 -6.80 19.26 16.72
N THR A 32 -8.12 19.41 16.71
CA THR A 32 -8.93 19.11 17.89
C THR A 32 -9.10 17.61 17.91
N THR A 33 -8.40 16.93 18.81
CA THR A 33 -8.53 15.49 19.03
C THR A 33 -9.94 15.19 19.53
N TYR A 34 -10.76 14.51 18.73
CA TYR A 34 -12.02 13.92 19.19
C TYR A 34 -11.73 12.54 19.79
N PRO A 35 -12.37 12.12 20.88
CA PRO A 35 -12.08 10.83 21.51
C PRO A 35 -12.45 9.66 20.59
N ARG A 36 -11.61 8.62 20.67
CA ARG A 36 -11.69 7.34 19.93
C ARG A 36 -13.09 6.75 19.96
N GLY A 37 -13.62 6.48 18.76
CA GLY A 37 -14.53 5.36 18.51
C GLY A 37 -13.82 4.45 17.51
N ASP A 38 -13.80 3.15 17.81
CA ASP A 38 -13.08 2.13 17.05
C ASP A 38 -13.66 2.01 15.63
N SER A 39 -12.92 2.54 14.65
CA SER A 39 -13.18 2.35 13.22
C SER A 39 -11.84 2.34 12.49
N PRO A 40 -11.53 1.32 11.66
CA PRO A 40 -10.20 1.14 11.07
C PRO A 40 -9.87 2.07 9.88
N TYR A 41 -10.72 3.06 9.56
CA TYR A 41 -10.48 3.97 8.42
C TYR A 41 -10.44 5.44 8.87
N PRO A 42 -9.30 6.16 8.79
CA PRO A 42 -9.25 7.58 9.10
C PRO A 42 -9.80 8.44 7.94
N CYS A 43 -11.02 8.96 8.08
CA CYS A 43 -11.53 10.02 7.22
C CYS A 43 -10.94 11.38 7.62
N SER A 44 -10.22 12.05 6.72
CA SER A 44 -9.77 13.43 6.91
C SER A 44 -10.78 14.41 6.30
N GLY A 45 -11.52 15.15 7.12
CA GLY A 45 -12.43 16.21 6.65
C GLY A 45 -11.69 17.55 6.48
N ILE A 46 -11.97 18.28 5.40
CA ILE A 46 -11.50 19.66 5.20
C ILE A 46 -12.71 20.60 5.33
N ALA A 47 -12.73 21.44 6.38
CA ALA A 47 -13.70 22.52 6.50
C ALA A 47 -13.16 23.76 5.77
N VAL A 48 -13.91 24.27 4.77
CA VAL A 48 -13.59 25.51 4.07
C VAL A 48 -14.59 26.58 4.49
N ARG A 49 -14.11 27.76 4.87
CA ARG A 49 -14.95 28.87 5.31
C ARG A 49 -15.02 29.90 4.18
N GLU A 50 -16.20 30.09 3.61
CA GLU A 50 -16.48 31.16 2.64
C GLU A 50 -17.10 32.37 3.34
N ALA A 51 -17.03 33.54 2.69
CA ALA A 51 -17.35 34.84 3.29
C ALA A 51 -18.78 34.97 3.85
N ASP A 52 -19.72 34.12 3.41
CA ASP A 52 -21.14 34.19 3.79
C ASP A 52 -21.67 32.93 4.52
N GLY A 53 -20.80 32.01 4.96
CA GLY A 53 -21.26 30.83 5.73
C GLY A 53 -20.24 29.72 5.88
N LEU A 54 -20.50 28.80 6.83
CA LEU A 54 -19.70 27.60 7.04
C LEU A 54 -20.17 26.50 6.07
N VAL A 55 -19.33 26.10 5.12
CA VAL A 55 -19.58 24.97 4.21
C VAL A 55 -18.71 23.80 4.65
N LEU A 56 -19.32 22.77 5.23
CA LEU A 56 -18.61 21.54 5.58
C LEU A 56 -18.53 20.65 4.34
N THR A 57 -17.37 20.59 3.70
CA THR A 57 -17.12 19.69 2.57
C THR A 57 -16.54 18.39 3.10
N LEU A 58 -17.34 17.35 3.15
CA LEU A 58 -16.87 15.99 3.43
C LEU A 58 -16.34 15.40 2.13
N ILE A 59 -15.02 15.40 1.96
CA ILE A 59 -14.36 14.65 0.89
C ILE A 59 -14.11 13.25 1.42
N CYS A 60 -14.90 12.28 0.99
CA CYS A 60 -14.54 10.88 1.14
C CYS A 60 -13.55 10.56 0.01
N GLY A 61 -12.28 10.36 0.36
CA GLY A 61 -11.28 9.92 -0.61
C GLY A 61 -11.56 8.48 -1.01
N ALA A 62 -12.32 8.27 -2.08
CA ALA A 62 -12.26 7.02 -2.82
C ALA A 62 -10.97 7.04 -3.65
N CYS A 63 -10.00 6.20 -3.29
CA CYS A 63 -8.84 5.93 -4.12
C CYS A 63 -9.20 4.75 -5.02
N GLY A 64 -9.23 4.96 -6.34
CA GLY A 64 -9.50 3.91 -7.33
C GLY A 64 -10.29 4.43 -8.52
N GLU A 65 -9.57 4.86 -9.56
CA GLU A 65 -10.07 5.30 -10.86
C GLU A 65 -11.02 4.29 -11.52
N GLN A 66 -12.25 4.69 -11.83
CA GLN A 66 -12.87 4.53 -13.16
C GLN A 66 -13.98 5.59 -13.35
N GLY A 67 -13.93 6.30 -14.48
CA GLY A 67 -15.13 6.81 -15.15
C GLY A 67 -15.82 8.05 -14.55
N LEU A 68 -15.61 9.19 -15.22
CA LEU A 68 -16.39 10.42 -15.12
C LEU A 68 -17.92 10.20 -15.00
N ALA A 69 -18.47 10.43 -13.81
CA ALA A 69 -19.80 11.00 -13.60
C ALA A 69 -19.86 11.62 -12.20
N GLY A 70 -19.43 12.88 -12.08
CA GLY A 70 -19.54 13.63 -10.83
C GLY A 70 -21.01 13.82 -10.46
N PHE A 71 -21.49 13.07 -9.48
CA PHE A 71 -22.77 13.34 -8.82
C PHE A 71 -22.53 14.41 -7.76
N GLN A 72 -22.75 15.68 -8.11
CA GLN A 72 -22.76 16.78 -7.14
C GLN A 72 -24.05 16.71 -6.32
N THR A 73 -24.02 16.05 -5.17
CA THR A 73 -25.11 16.19 -4.20
C THR A 73 -24.87 17.44 -3.36
N THR A 74 -25.35 18.59 -3.83
CA THR A 74 -25.35 19.82 -3.05
C THR A 74 -26.45 19.76 -1.99
N MET A 75 -26.14 19.35 -0.76
CA MET A 75 -27.05 19.58 0.37
C MET A 75 -26.95 21.05 0.80
N ARG A 76 -27.87 21.89 0.31
CA ARG A 76 -28.10 23.22 0.88
C ARG A 76 -28.85 23.08 2.20
N THR A 77 -28.15 23.20 3.32
CA THR A 77 -28.78 23.48 4.61
C THR A 77 -29.24 24.93 4.64
N SER A 78 -30.52 25.15 4.27
CA SER A 78 -31.15 26.46 4.38
C SER A 78 -31.47 26.74 5.84
N ILE A 79 -30.62 27.53 6.52
CA ILE A 79 -30.89 28.03 7.87
C ILE A 79 -32.04 29.05 7.77
N MET A 80 -33.27 28.62 8.06
CA MET A 80 -34.43 29.51 8.13
C MET A 80 -34.38 30.36 9.39
N LYS A 81 -34.30 31.68 9.21
CA LYS A 81 -34.46 32.72 10.25
C LYS A 81 -35.81 32.54 10.96
N HIS A 82 -35.76 32.42 12.30
CA HIS A 82 -36.93 32.30 13.17
C HIS A 82 -37.93 33.46 12.99
N SER A 83 -39.09 33.15 12.41
CA SER A 83 -40.31 33.96 12.47
C SER A 83 -41.18 33.44 13.61
N LYS A 84 -41.49 34.31 14.59
CA LYS A 84 -42.37 33.98 15.71
C LYS A 84 -43.83 34.06 15.25
N ARG A 85 -44.44 32.90 14.97
CA ARG A 85 -45.91 32.73 14.94
C ARG A 85 -46.28 31.44 15.65
N PRO A 86 -47.26 31.44 16.56
CA PRO A 86 -47.75 30.23 17.20
C PRO A 86 -48.80 29.60 16.29
N LEU A 87 -48.56 28.36 15.82
CA LEU A 87 -49.62 27.55 15.25
C LEU A 87 -49.40 26.07 15.57
N THR A 88 -50.33 25.57 16.36
CA THR A 88 -50.71 24.19 16.63
C THR A 88 -50.66 23.34 15.35
N GLY A 89 -49.99 22.20 15.38
CA GLY A 89 -50.01 21.26 14.26
C GLY A 89 -49.07 20.06 14.45
N LEU A 90 -49.62 18.86 14.30
CA LEU A 90 -49.00 17.53 14.46
C LEU A 90 -47.54 17.42 13.97
N PHE A 91 -46.63 17.02 14.86
CA PHE A 91 -45.32 16.48 14.48
C PHE A 91 -45.44 14.96 14.25
N GLY A 92 -45.68 14.58 12.99
CA GLY A 92 -45.45 13.21 12.53
C GLY A 92 -43.94 12.98 12.37
N ALA A 93 -43.38 12.10 13.20
CA ALA A 93 -41.99 11.68 13.09
C ALA A 93 -41.83 10.73 11.89
N VAL A 94 -41.30 11.22 10.77
CA VAL A 94 -40.84 10.38 9.65
C VAL A 94 -39.41 9.95 9.95
N LEU A 95 -39.25 8.70 10.39
CA LEU A 95 -37.95 8.05 10.59
C LEU A 95 -37.47 7.46 9.25
N LEU A 96 -36.65 8.20 8.52
CA LEU A 96 -35.95 7.72 7.32
C LEU A 96 -34.83 6.76 7.74
N MET A 97 -35.07 5.45 7.61
CA MET A 97 -34.02 4.44 7.74
C MET A 97 -33.12 4.47 6.50
N VAL A 98 -31.95 5.08 6.64
CA VAL A 98 -30.87 4.97 5.65
C VAL A 98 -30.20 3.61 5.87
N SER A 99 -30.64 2.59 5.12
CA SER A 99 -29.92 1.32 5.03
C SER A 99 -28.66 1.54 4.19
N GLY A 100 -27.53 1.75 4.86
CA GLY A 100 -26.22 1.70 4.21
C GLY A 100 -25.92 0.26 3.79
N THR A 101 -25.91 0.00 2.49
CA THR A 101 -25.39 -1.26 1.94
C THR A 101 -23.88 -1.28 2.17
N LEU A 102 -23.42 -2.09 3.12
CA LEU A 102 -22.03 -2.50 3.18
C LEU A 102 -21.76 -3.35 1.94
N ALA A 103 -21.04 -2.81 0.97
CA ALA A 103 -20.53 -3.61 -0.13
C ALA A 103 -19.60 -4.68 0.48
N ALA A 104 -19.93 -5.95 0.29
CA ALA A 104 -18.99 -7.02 0.58
C ALA A 104 -17.79 -6.82 -0.34
N ALA A 105 -16.60 -6.63 0.23
CA ALA A 105 -15.38 -6.67 -0.55
C ALA A 105 -15.26 -8.09 -1.12
N GLU A 106 -15.29 -8.24 -2.43
CA GLU A 106 -15.04 -9.51 -3.08
C GLU A 106 -13.59 -9.93 -2.82
N THR A 107 -13.39 -11.20 -2.47
CA THR A 107 -12.04 -11.76 -2.31
C THR A 107 -11.33 -11.67 -3.66
N PRO A 108 -10.16 -11.02 -3.75
CA PRO A 108 -9.44 -10.94 -5.02
C PRO A 108 -9.03 -12.35 -5.47
N ILE A 109 -8.88 -12.55 -6.78
CA ILE A 109 -8.31 -13.82 -7.29
C ILE A 109 -6.83 -13.88 -6.86
N LEU A 110 -6.40 -15.03 -6.36
CA LEU A 110 -5.03 -15.31 -5.92
C LEU A 110 -4.05 -14.93 -7.03
N MET A 111 -3.05 -14.10 -6.72
CA MET A 111 -2.03 -13.61 -7.66
C MET A 111 -2.57 -12.71 -8.78
N THR A 112 -3.62 -11.95 -8.49
CA THR A 112 -3.96 -10.72 -9.24
C THR A 112 -3.33 -9.49 -8.60
N ALA A 113 -3.29 -8.37 -9.33
CA ALA A 113 -2.76 -7.11 -8.79
C ALA A 113 -3.43 -6.66 -7.47
N PRO A 114 -4.77 -6.76 -7.30
CA PRO A 114 -5.40 -6.50 -6.01
C PRO A 114 -4.93 -7.44 -4.88
N TRP A 115 -4.73 -8.73 -5.16
CA TRP A 115 -4.16 -9.66 -4.18
C TRP A 115 -2.73 -9.27 -3.79
N ALA A 116 -1.90 -8.89 -4.77
CA ALA A 116 -0.50 -8.52 -4.52
C ALA A 116 -0.38 -7.26 -3.67
N PHE A 117 -1.33 -6.31 -3.81
CA PHE A 117 -1.43 -5.16 -2.93
C PHE A 117 -1.63 -5.60 -1.46
N THR A 118 -2.61 -6.46 -1.19
CA THR A 118 -2.86 -6.97 0.18
C THR A 118 -1.71 -7.83 0.69
N ALA A 119 -1.06 -8.61 -0.18
CA ALA A 119 0.13 -9.38 0.18
C ALA A 119 1.31 -8.49 0.60
N CYS A 120 1.46 -7.32 -0.05
CA CYS A 120 2.45 -6.33 0.32
C CYS A 120 2.19 -5.72 1.71
N GLU A 121 0.92 -5.46 2.04
CA GLU A 121 0.53 -5.00 3.37
C GLU A 121 0.82 -6.07 4.43
N ALA A 122 0.39 -7.32 4.19
CA ALA A 122 0.64 -8.45 5.09
C ALA A 122 2.14 -8.72 5.29
N TRP A 123 2.96 -8.53 4.25
CA TRP A 123 4.41 -8.66 4.36
C TRP A 123 4.97 -7.70 5.41
N ASN A 124 4.50 -6.45 5.40
CA ASN A 124 4.99 -5.41 6.31
C ASN A 124 4.60 -5.65 7.76
N GLU A 125 3.49 -6.36 7.99
CA GLU A 125 3.01 -6.76 9.31
C GLU A 125 3.76 -7.99 9.87
N SER A 126 4.34 -8.81 9.01
CA SER A 126 5.11 -9.99 9.41
C SER A 126 6.49 -9.62 9.92
N SER A 127 6.79 -9.88 11.20
CA SER A 127 8.13 -9.67 11.76
C SER A 127 9.19 -10.57 11.12
N VAL A 128 8.84 -11.78 10.69
CA VAL A 128 9.79 -12.68 10.00
C VAL A 128 10.16 -12.12 8.64
N LEU A 129 9.18 -11.65 7.86
CA LEU A 129 9.43 -11.12 6.51
C LEU A 129 10.04 -9.72 6.52
N SER A 130 9.78 -8.93 7.56
CA SER A 130 10.29 -7.57 7.63
C SER A 130 11.56 -7.44 8.46
N GLU A 131 11.68 -8.09 9.62
CA GLU A 131 12.82 -7.92 10.51
C GLU A 131 13.92 -8.95 10.25
N GLU A 132 13.58 -10.24 10.15
CA GLU A 132 14.60 -11.29 9.95
C GLU A 132 15.26 -11.21 8.57
N LEU A 133 14.50 -10.90 7.50
CA LEU A 133 15.06 -10.65 6.16
C LEU A 133 15.92 -9.38 6.09
N ALA A 134 15.63 -8.37 6.91
CA ALA A 134 16.51 -7.21 7.00
C ALA A 134 17.80 -7.57 7.72
N ALA A 135 17.69 -8.28 8.85
CA ALA A 135 18.83 -8.70 9.66
C ALA A 135 19.80 -9.62 8.90
N SER A 136 19.31 -10.41 7.95
CA SER A 136 20.15 -11.23 7.08
C SER A 136 20.89 -10.44 6.00
N GLY A 137 20.55 -9.16 5.79
CA GLY A 137 21.08 -8.32 4.72
C GLY A 137 20.45 -8.59 3.36
N TRP A 138 19.42 -9.44 3.29
CA TRP A 138 18.77 -9.79 2.02
C TRP A 138 18.19 -8.56 1.32
N ALA A 139 17.38 -7.74 2.01
CA ALA A 139 16.78 -6.55 1.40
C ALA A 139 17.82 -5.49 0.98
N ALA A 140 18.99 -5.45 1.65
CA ALA A 140 20.12 -4.58 1.33
C ALA A 140 20.76 -4.94 -0.03
N ASN A 141 20.75 -6.22 -0.40
CA ASN A 141 21.35 -6.72 -1.62
C ASN A 141 20.48 -6.42 -2.86
N ASN A 142 20.32 -5.14 -3.19
CA ASN A 142 19.50 -4.68 -4.30
C ASN A 142 20.31 -4.00 -5.43
N LYS A 143 21.64 -4.22 -5.45
CA LYS A 143 22.60 -3.59 -6.38
C LYS A 143 22.51 -2.05 -6.41
N GLY A 144 22.08 -1.43 -5.31
CA GLY A 144 21.93 0.02 -5.21
C GLY A 144 20.70 0.59 -5.92
N ARG A 145 19.77 -0.25 -6.39
CA ARG A 145 18.49 0.17 -7.01
C ARG A 145 17.45 0.60 -5.97
N GLY A 146 17.69 0.31 -4.70
CA GLY A 146 16.83 0.68 -3.57
C GLY A 146 15.72 -0.33 -3.25
N HIS A 147 15.49 -1.33 -4.10
CA HIS A 147 14.59 -2.45 -3.82
C HIS A 147 14.97 -3.69 -4.64
N LYS A 148 14.56 -4.86 -4.14
CA LYS A 148 14.47 -6.10 -4.92
C LYS A 148 13.07 -6.22 -5.52
N VAL A 149 12.96 -6.92 -6.65
CA VAL A 149 11.70 -7.21 -7.35
C VAL A 149 11.38 -8.69 -7.21
N LEU A 150 10.16 -9.00 -6.78
CA LEU A 150 9.59 -10.34 -6.71
C LEU A 150 8.42 -10.42 -7.68
N GLN A 151 8.54 -11.21 -8.76
CA GLN A 151 7.42 -11.54 -9.62
C GLN A 151 6.86 -12.92 -9.27
N ILE A 152 5.53 -13.02 -9.16
CA ILE A 152 4.85 -14.23 -8.67
C ILE A 152 3.71 -14.59 -9.63
N TYR A 153 3.55 -15.88 -9.96
CA TYR A 153 2.45 -16.34 -10.80
C TYR A 153 2.09 -17.83 -10.62
N ARG A 154 0.96 -18.22 -11.23
CA ARG A 154 0.43 -19.59 -11.27
C ARG A 154 0.80 -20.27 -12.58
N THR A 155 1.48 -21.41 -12.52
CA THR A 155 2.02 -22.13 -13.69
C THR A 155 0.92 -22.77 -14.53
N ASP A 156 -0.15 -23.21 -13.89
CA ASP A 156 -1.35 -23.78 -14.48
C ASP A 156 -2.32 -22.72 -15.05
N CYS A 157 -1.93 -21.45 -15.02
CA CYS A 157 -2.61 -20.32 -15.66
C CYS A 157 -1.67 -19.65 -16.70
N PRO A 158 -1.48 -20.26 -17.89
CA PRO A 158 -0.41 -19.87 -18.83
C PRO A 158 -0.58 -18.47 -19.43
N ASP A 159 -1.80 -17.95 -19.52
CA ASP A 159 -2.12 -16.64 -20.10
C ASP A 159 -2.25 -15.54 -19.04
N SER A 160 -2.11 -15.88 -17.76
CA SER A 160 -2.31 -14.92 -16.67
C SER A 160 -1.13 -13.97 -16.53
N PRO A 161 -1.40 -12.68 -16.21
CA PRO A 161 -0.33 -11.76 -15.88
C PRO A 161 0.38 -12.21 -14.60
N ARG A 162 1.66 -11.88 -14.50
CA ARG A 162 2.38 -11.96 -13.23
C ARG A 162 1.97 -10.79 -12.34
N VAL A 163 2.14 -10.96 -11.04
CA VAL A 163 2.14 -9.85 -10.08
C VAL A 163 3.54 -9.55 -9.61
N GLU A 164 3.72 -8.36 -9.04
CA GLU A 164 5.02 -7.86 -8.64
C GLU A 164 4.98 -7.24 -7.25
N LEU A 165 5.98 -7.56 -6.43
CA LEU A 165 6.27 -6.91 -5.16
C LEU A 165 7.65 -6.24 -5.21
N HIS A 166 7.79 -5.05 -4.62
CA HIS A 166 9.10 -4.42 -4.41
C HIS A 166 9.45 -4.42 -2.93
N ILE A 167 10.57 -5.03 -2.56
CA ILE A 167 11.04 -5.07 -1.18
C ILE A 167 12.27 -4.18 -1.02
N ALA A 168 12.16 -3.16 -0.18
CA ALA A 168 13.23 -2.21 0.12
C ALA A 168 13.67 -2.34 1.57
N GLU A 169 14.96 -2.14 1.84
CA GLU A 169 15.41 -1.92 3.20
C GLU A 169 15.06 -0.49 3.64
N LYS A 170 14.23 -0.36 4.67
CA LYS A 170 13.80 0.90 5.26
C LYS A 170 13.68 0.76 6.77
N ASP A 171 14.30 1.66 7.51
CA ASP A 171 14.27 1.69 8.98
C ASP A 171 14.68 0.36 9.63
N GLY A 172 15.66 -0.33 9.03
CA GLY A 172 16.12 -1.65 9.49
C GLY A 172 15.14 -2.79 9.23
N ARG A 173 14.16 -2.60 8.33
CA ARG A 173 13.16 -3.59 7.92
C ARG A 173 13.18 -3.81 6.40
N ALA A 174 12.91 -5.03 5.96
CA ALA A 174 12.61 -5.40 4.59
C ALA A 174 11.14 -5.08 4.33
N GLN A 175 10.87 -3.83 3.95
CA GLN A 175 9.52 -3.34 3.72
C GLN A 175 9.09 -3.60 2.28
N CYS A 176 7.91 -4.18 2.10
CA CYS A 176 7.23 -4.15 0.83
C CYS A 176 6.70 -2.73 0.56
N ILE A 177 7.21 -2.08 -0.48
CA ILE A 177 6.91 -0.69 -0.84
C ILE A 177 6.01 -0.56 -2.07
N TYR A 178 5.76 -1.66 -2.75
CA TYR A 178 4.87 -1.78 -3.90
C TYR A 178 4.36 -3.21 -3.99
N GLY A 179 3.06 -3.38 -4.24
CA GLY A 179 2.45 -4.65 -4.57
C GLY A 179 1.33 -4.44 -5.57
N GLY A 180 1.41 -5.12 -6.72
CA GLY A 180 0.43 -4.90 -7.80
C GLY A 180 0.79 -5.61 -9.10
N ALA A 181 0.40 -4.97 -10.21
CA ALA A 181 0.74 -5.43 -11.55
C ALA A 181 2.25 -5.29 -11.82
N VAL A 182 2.77 -6.00 -12.82
CA VAL A 182 4.17 -5.83 -13.24
C VAL A 182 4.41 -4.39 -13.69
N VAL A 183 5.38 -3.73 -13.06
CA VAL A 183 5.87 -2.40 -13.45
C VAL A 183 7.34 -2.43 -13.85
N SER A 184 8.09 -3.44 -13.43
CA SER A 184 9.48 -3.64 -13.83
C SER A 184 9.57 -4.10 -15.28
N LYS A 185 10.36 -3.39 -16.07
CA LYS A 185 10.58 -3.70 -17.49
C LYS A 185 11.57 -4.85 -17.70
N GLU A 186 12.54 -4.94 -16.81
CA GLU A 186 13.61 -5.95 -16.82
C GLU A 186 13.88 -6.37 -15.38
N LEU A 187 14.24 -7.64 -15.20
CA LEU A 187 14.67 -8.21 -13.91
C LEU A 187 16.18 -8.43 -13.95
N ASP A 188 16.83 -8.24 -12.80
CA ASP A 188 18.24 -8.56 -12.60
C ASP A 188 18.33 -9.88 -11.81
N ASP A 189 18.69 -10.97 -12.49
CA ASP A 189 18.68 -12.33 -11.96
C ASP A 189 19.69 -12.59 -10.82
N ASP A 190 20.62 -11.67 -10.58
CA ASP A 190 21.51 -11.73 -9.41
C ASP A 190 20.83 -11.24 -8.11
N VAL A 191 19.70 -10.52 -8.20
CA VAL A 191 19.06 -9.88 -7.04
C VAL A 191 17.54 -9.95 -7.02
N ASP A 192 16.90 -10.18 -8.16
CA ASP A 192 15.46 -10.28 -8.35
C ASP A 192 15.00 -11.73 -8.44
N TYR A 193 13.69 -11.91 -8.23
CA TYR A 193 13.10 -13.20 -7.98
C TYR A 193 11.87 -13.38 -8.88
N VAL A 194 11.80 -14.50 -9.60
CA VAL A 194 10.57 -14.98 -10.24
C VAL A 194 10.17 -16.28 -9.57
N MET A 195 9.00 -16.34 -8.94
CA MET A 195 8.50 -17.52 -8.23
C MET A 195 7.19 -18.00 -8.85
N HIS A 196 7.09 -19.30 -9.09
CA HIS A 196 5.87 -19.89 -9.63
C HIS A 196 5.67 -21.34 -9.20
N ALA A 197 4.40 -21.71 -9.14
CA ALA A 197 3.95 -23.05 -8.80
C ALA A 197 2.56 -23.28 -9.42
N GLU A 198 2.09 -24.52 -9.42
CA GLU A 198 0.68 -24.80 -9.70
C GLU A 198 -0.21 -24.27 -8.56
N THR A 199 -1.47 -23.95 -8.86
CA THR A 199 -2.44 -23.44 -7.88
C THR A 199 -2.58 -24.34 -6.66
N GLU A 200 -2.61 -25.66 -6.85
CA GLU A 200 -2.66 -26.62 -5.75
C GLU A 200 -1.45 -26.49 -4.83
N ARG A 201 -0.24 -26.37 -5.41
CA ARG A 201 1.01 -26.22 -4.65
C ARG A 201 1.07 -24.89 -3.90
N TRP A 202 0.58 -23.81 -4.49
CA TRP A 202 0.44 -22.53 -3.78
C TRP A 202 -0.48 -22.64 -2.55
N GLN A 203 -1.57 -23.39 -2.66
CA GLN A 203 -2.49 -23.62 -1.53
C GLN A 203 -1.86 -24.49 -0.44
N GLU A 204 -1.22 -25.59 -0.79
CA GLU A 204 -0.53 -26.47 0.17
C GLU A 204 0.58 -25.73 0.93
N MET A 205 1.38 -24.93 0.21
CA MET A 205 2.43 -24.09 0.80
C MET A 205 1.85 -22.98 1.69
N GLY A 206 0.77 -22.32 1.23
CA GLY A 206 0.03 -21.32 1.98
C GLY A 206 -0.57 -21.87 3.28
N ALA A 207 -1.06 -23.11 3.25
CA ALA A 207 -1.54 -23.82 4.43
C ALA A 207 -0.40 -24.31 5.35
N GLY A 208 0.86 -24.17 4.93
CA GLY A 208 2.02 -24.60 5.68
C GLY A 208 2.19 -26.12 5.75
N GLU A 209 1.62 -26.89 4.82
CA GLU A 209 1.74 -28.35 4.79
C GLU A 209 3.18 -28.81 4.62
N TYR A 210 4.01 -27.96 3.99
CA TYR A 210 5.45 -28.14 3.89
C TYR A 210 6.17 -26.81 3.68
N GLY A 211 7.46 -26.79 4.02
CA GLY A 211 8.32 -25.62 3.84
C GLY A 211 9.04 -25.56 2.48
N PRO A 212 9.79 -24.47 2.24
CA PRO A 212 10.45 -24.19 0.95
C PRO A 212 11.43 -25.29 0.54
N MET A 213 12.11 -25.94 1.51
CA MET A 213 13.01 -27.07 1.23
C MET A 213 12.30 -28.21 0.49
N LYS A 214 11.14 -28.62 1.00
CA LYS A 214 10.38 -29.72 0.41
C LYS A 214 9.75 -29.28 -0.91
N ALA A 215 9.25 -28.04 -0.97
CA ALA A 215 8.68 -27.48 -2.18
C ALA A 215 9.70 -27.46 -3.33
N MET A 216 10.92 -26.98 -3.08
CA MET A 216 11.98 -26.94 -4.09
C MET A 216 12.50 -28.35 -4.43
N PHE A 217 12.66 -29.24 -3.44
CA PHE A 217 13.15 -30.61 -3.67
C PHE A 217 12.23 -31.42 -4.59
N PHE A 218 10.92 -31.30 -4.42
CA PHE A 218 9.94 -31.95 -5.28
C PHE A 218 9.54 -31.10 -6.50
N GLN A 219 10.20 -29.95 -6.71
CA GLN A 219 9.90 -29.01 -7.79
C GLN A 219 8.46 -28.48 -7.78
N TYR A 220 7.83 -28.45 -6.61
CA TYR A 220 6.51 -27.86 -6.40
C TYR A 220 6.54 -26.34 -6.38
N LEU A 221 7.67 -25.76 -5.97
CA LEU A 221 7.97 -24.35 -6.15
C LEU A 221 9.16 -24.23 -7.10
N LEU A 222 8.96 -23.49 -8.18
CA LEU A 222 9.97 -23.14 -9.16
C LEU A 222 10.35 -21.68 -8.98
N PHE A 223 11.62 -21.40 -9.21
CA PHE A 223 12.20 -20.11 -8.92
C PHE A 223 13.37 -19.79 -9.86
N ASP A 224 13.38 -18.57 -10.41
CA ASP A 224 14.52 -17.96 -11.09
C ASP A 224 15.05 -16.76 -10.29
N GLY A 225 16.36 -16.75 -10.03
CA GLY A 225 17.08 -15.68 -9.33
C GLY A 225 18.29 -16.21 -8.54
N PRO A 226 18.82 -15.47 -7.55
CA PRO A 226 20.09 -15.82 -6.90
C PRO A 226 19.95 -17.00 -5.94
N TYR A 227 20.08 -18.22 -6.47
CA TYR A 227 19.85 -19.47 -5.76
C TYR A 227 20.57 -19.56 -4.39
N MET A 228 21.86 -19.20 -4.32
CA MET A 228 22.61 -19.29 -3.07
C MET A 228 22.10 -18.33 -1.99
N GLU A 229 21.63 -17.13 -2.38
CA GLU A 229 21.00 -16.19 -1.46
C GLU A 229 19.62 -16.70 -1.02
N ALA A 230 18.87 -17.32 -1.94
CA ALA A 230 17.60 -17.96 -1.60
C ALA A 230 17.79 -19.05 -0.54
N MET A 231 18.81 -19.89 -0.72
CA MET A 231 19.16 -20.97 0.20
C MET A 231 19.69 -20.50 1.56
N SER A 232 20.28 -19.30 1.67
CA SER A 232 20.66 -18.75 2.98
C SER A 232 19.49 -18.13 3.75
N ASN A 233 18.39 -17.81 3.06
CA ASN A 233 17.23 -17.11 3.61
C ASN A 233 15.96 -17.99 3.69
N MET A 234 16.13 -19.31 3.74
CA MET A 234 15.02 -20.25 3.66
C MET A 234 14.00 -20.16 4.79
N GLY A 235 14.45 -19.81 6.00
CA GLY A 235 13.55 -19.60 7.14
C GLY A 235 12.51 -18.54 6.82
N PRO A 236 12.93 -17.29 6.55
CA PRO A 236 12.01 -16.23 6.16
C PRO A 236 11.26 -16.48 4.85
N PHE A 237 11.86 -17.13 3.86
CA PHE A 237 11.10 -17.53 2.66
C PHE A 237 9.99 -18.53 2.97
N GLY A 238 10.11 -19.35 4.01
CA GLY A 238 9.01 -20.16 4.51
C GLY A 238 7.84 -19.34 5.05
N ALA A 239 8.10 -18.16 5.63
CA ALA A 239 7.03 -17.24 6.02
C ALA A 239 6.34 -16.60 4.79
N PHE A 240 7.08 -16.33 3.71
CA PHE A 240 6.48 -15.85 2.46
C PHE A 240 5.54 -16.90 1.86
N LEU A 241 5.94 -18.17 1.86
CA LEU A 241 5.09 -19.25 1.39
C LEU A 241 3.81 -19.40 2.22
N LYS A 242 3.87 -19.22 3.53
CA LYS A 242 2.67 -19.21 4.39
C LYS A 242 1.79 -17.99 4.13
N LEU A 243 2.40 -16.83 3.92
CA LEU A 243 1.69 -15.59 3.63
C LEU A 243 0.77 -15.73 2.41
N THR A 244 1.13 -16.56 1.41
CA THR A 244 0.23 -16.79 0.26
C THR A 244 -1.09 -17.46 0.61
N GLY A 245 -1.17 -18.17 1.74
CA GLY A 245 -2.41 -18.74 2.28
C GLY A 245 -3.09 -17.87 3.35
N GLU A 246 -2.34 -16.97 3.99
CA GLU A 246 -2.87 -16.02 4.98
C GLU A 246 -3.61 -14.85 4.31
N VAL A 247 -3.13 -14.41 3.14
CA VAL A 247 -3.75 -13.35 2.34
C VAL A 247 -4.93 -13.93 1.56
N PRO A 248 -6.17 -13.43 1.76
CA PRO A 248 -7.34 -13.93 1.05
C PRO A 248 -7.18 -13.88 -0.46
N GLY A 249 -7.31 -15.02 -1.13
CA GLY A 249 -7.21 -15.15 -2.59
C GLY A 249 -8.10 -16.28 -3.11
N SER A 250 -9.09 -15.98 -3.95
CA SER A 250 -9.90 -17.01 -4.62
C SER A 250 -9.06 -17.71 -5.69
N VAL A 251 -9.24 -19.03 -5.82
CA VAL A 251 -8.60 -19.86 -6.85
C VAL A 251 -9.60 -20.32 -7.91
N ASP A 252 -10.82 -19.80 -7.88
CA ASP A 252 -11.95 -20.25 -8.72
C ASP A 252 -11.78 -19.85 -10.21
N ALA A 253 -10.86 -18.91 -10.49
CA ALA A 253 -10.47 -18.50 -11.83
C ALA A 253 -8.96 -18.22 -11.90
N CYS A 254 -8.42 -18.18 -13.12
CA CYS A 254 -7.06 -17.69 -13.35
C CYS A 254 -7.01 -16.15 -13.26
N PRO A 255 -5.89 -15.56 -12.79
CA PRO A 255 -5.68 -14.10 -12.74
C PRO A 255 -5.80 -13.39 -14.08
#